data_AF-A0A653HQJ5-F1
#
_entry.id   AF-A0A653HQJ5-F1
#
_cell.length_a   1.000
_cell.length_b   1.000
_cell.length_c   1.000
_cell.angle_alpha   90.00
_cell.angle_beta   90.00
_cell.angle_gamma   90.00
#
_symmetry.space_group_name_H-M   'P 1'
#
loop_
_entity.id
_entity.type
_entity.pdbx_description
1 polymer ?
#
loop_
_entity_poly.entity_id
_entity_poly.type
_entity_poly.pdbx_seq_one_letter_code
_entity_poly.pdbx_strand_id
1 'polypeptide(L)'
;MNYCVKIKALICLYIYLHFTTTGLVSVSIRNNKCAKISHKSFNPNVLIFHFLNTYNNNFNSNKIVLKSKEQEKSNLCKYENRVQWKKKKNYTLLNSNVKKIDIISKDDITKKGNVLCNEKKKLIAQLLNRTKWYNYKFFSPAKINLFIRLKKKKKTYNTLSTLMHSINLGDDIFITVLNKDDRKKLDQVLYPCLSGDYLTINKHVQQKSTASENGKENNMTYNRVSNENKDHHTGRIKETSSNTNITSLFYNNYPLNDNNIIIKVLNKHRQELRKNNNYDDDVKFLVHVNKRIPIFSGIGGGSSNGATVFYFLEKYFYKNFKSKKSQNKFLQTIGSDISFFISTGFAYCMVKGNDVIDLKNIEMKLYKKKIYIFKINIGLSSKLVYDNVNYKKIVQYNPISLLKQFINVKSNNKHYNDIINKIKKKEKPYIKDFINLESSNLKNLSLNDLEHSAFILVEKLKKLKKILTKQNMFSVVSMSGSGTSLFAITKNDDIKYSNLEKKEIINLAKNAKKKLNIAMKVYLCEFLKKGENVWYKPKTMAERI
;
A
#
# COMPACT_ATOMS: atom_id res chain seq x y z
N MET A 1 40.12 35.45 -33.64
CA MET A 1 39.50 35.39 -32.30
C MET A 1 38.43 36.48 -32.05
N ASN A 2 37.70 36.97 -33.07
CA ASN A 2 36.67 38.02 -32.92
C ASN A 2 35.28 37.67 -33.53
N TYR A 3 35.00 36.39 -33.81
CA TYR A 3 33.72 35.96 -34.40
C TYR A 3 32.80 35.15 -33.46
N CYS A 4 33.25 34.74 -32.26
CA CYS A 4 32.42 33.98 -31.32
C CYS A 4 31.65 34.83 -30.29
N VAL A 5 31.88 36.16 -30.24
CA VAL A 5 31.21 37.05 -29.27
C VAL A 5 29.92 37.66 -29.83
N LYS A 6 29.79 37.82 -31.16
CA LYS A 6 28.59 38.40 -31.78
C LYS A 6 27.38 37.47 -31.87
N ILE A 7 27.56 36.14 -31.78
CA ILE A 7 26.44 35.17 -31.84
C ILE A 7 25.75 34.99 -30.47
N LYS A 8 26.44 35.22 -29.36
CA LYS A 8 25.82 35.17 -28.01
C LYS A 8 24.95 36.40 -27.72
N ALA A 9 25.20 37.55 -28.34
CA ALA A 9 24.41 38.76 -28.15
C ALA A 9 23.05 38.70 -28.88
N LEU A 10 22.98 38.06 -30.06
CA LEU A 10 21.75 37.93 -30.85
C LEU A 10 20.75 36.92 -30.26
N ILE A 11 21.23 35.87 -29.60
CA ILE A 11 20.36 34.87 -28.96
C ILE A 11 19.74 35.40 -27.65
N CYS A 12 20.46 36.25 -26.91
CA CYS A 12 19.91 36.89 -25.72
C CYS A 12 18.87 37.98 -26.03
N LEU A 13 18.98 38.68 -27.17
CA LEU A 13 18.00 39.67 -27.60
C LEU A 13 16.67 39.01 -28.03
N TYR A 14 16.74 37.82 -28.66
CA TYR A 14 15.56 37.06 -29.09
C TYR A 14 14.76 36.46 -27.91
N ILE A 15 15.45 36.09 -26.83
CA ILE A 15 14.80 35.56 -25.61
C ILE A 15 14.17 36.69 -24.78
N TYR A 16 14.70 37.91 -24.84
CA TYR A 16 14.14 39.07 -24.14
C TYR A 16 12.87 39.65 -24.82
N LEU A 17 12.81 39.61 -26.16
CA LEU A 17 11.65 40.08 -26.93
C LEU A 17 10.44 39.14 -26.90
N HIS A 18 10.59 37.87 -26.54
CA HIS A 18 9.45 36.94 -26.42
C HIS A 18 8.79 36.89 -25.02
N PHE A 19 9.34 37.59 -24.02
CA PHE A 19 8.78 37.64 -22.67
C PHE A 19 8.04 38.93 -22.32
N THR A 20 7.82 39.83 -23.28
CA THR A 20 7.10 41.10 -23.09
C THR A 20 5.89 41.20 -24.00
N THR A 21 4.94 40.27 -23.86
CA THR A 21 3.54 40.55 -24.23
C THR A 21 2.59 39.93 -23.22
N THR A 22 1.63 40.75 -22.80
CA THR A 22 0.46 40.50 -21.93
C THR A 22 0.64 40.66 -20.40
N GLY A 23 0.19 41.83 -19.91
CA GLY A 23 -0.55 41.91 -18.63
C GLY A 23 -0.01 42.85 -17.54
N LEU A 24 -0.01 44.16 -17.77
CA LEU A 24 0.08 45.22 -16.75
C LEU A 24 -1.07 45.14 -15.74
N VAL A 25 -0.78 45.18 -14.43
CA VAL A 25 -1.33 46.20 -13.51
C VAL A 25 -0.22 46.59 -12.54
N SER A 26 0.11 47.88 -12.56
CA SER A 26 1.13 48.56 -11.79
C SER A 26 0.62 48.98 -10.40
N VAL A 27 1.49 48.88 -9.38
CA VAL A 27 1.67 49.94 -8.36
C VAL A 27 3.14 49.95 -7.96
N SER A 28 3.83 51.04 -8.26
CA SER A 28 5.18 51.36 -7.81
C SER A 28 5.18 51.82 -6.36
N ILE A 29 6.24 51.55 -5.59
CA ILE A 29 6.87 52.56 -4.70
C ILE A 29 8.38 52.25 -4.55
N ARG A 30 9.11 53.37 -4.63
CA ARG A 30 10.55 53.71 -4.62
C ARG A 30 11.51 53.01 -3.64
N ASN A 31 12.71 52.76 -4.16
CA ASN A 31 14.07 53.09 -3.65
C ASN A 31 14.32 53.17 -2.14
N ASN A 32 15.33 52.44 -1.62
CA ASN A 32 16.72 52.96 -1.53
C ASN A 32 17.72 52.06 -0.78
N LYS A 33 18.97 52.17 -1.26
CA LYS A 33 20.29 51.99 -0.60
C LYS A 33 20.95 50.60 -0.52
N CYS A 34 21.93 50.46 -1.44
CA CYS A 34 23.17 49.70 -1.31
C CYS A 34 23.99 50.09 -0.08
N ALA A 35 24.72 49.10 0.47
CA ALA A 35 26.03 49.30 1.07
C ALA A 35 26.94 48.12 0.68
N LYS A 36 28.03 48.43 -0.04
CA LYS A 36 29.18 47.55 -0.31
C LYS A 36 30.14 47.67 0.86
N ILE A 37 30.61 46.56 1.47
CA ILE A 37 31.94 46.48 2.10
C ILE A 37 32.55 45.07 1.94
N SER A 38 33.70 45.06 1.23
CA SER A 38 34.89 44.20 1.18
C SER A 38 34.88 42.68 1.46
N HIS A 39 35.52 41.98 0.52
CA HIS A 39 36.13 40.65 0.65
C HIS A 39 37.14 40.55 1.81
N LYS A 40 37.06 39.46 2.58
CA LYS A 40 38.23 38.76 3.15
C LYS A 40 38.05 37.25 2.99
N SER A 41 39.07 36.63 2.41
CA SER A 41 39.25 35.19 2.18
C SER A 41 39.32 34.40 3.49
N PHE A 42 38.59 33.28 3.61
CA PHE A 42 38.90 32.23 4.59
C PHE A 42 38.51 30.82 4.09
N ASN A 43 39.38 29.87 4.45
CA ASN A 43 39.58 28.49 3.97
C ASN A 43 38.37 27.54 4.17
N PRO A 44 38.05 26.59 3.27
CA PRO A 44 36.90 25.71 3.39
C PRO A 44 37.30 24.38 4.04
N ASN A 45 37.09 24.23 5.34
CA ASN A 45 36.93 22.92 5.97
C ASN A 45 36.17 23.10 7.28
N VAL A 46 35.22 22.19 7.52
CA VAL A 46 34.24 22.16 8.62
C VAL A 46 32.96 22.95 8.35
N LEU A 47 31.95 22.26 7.81
CA LEU A 47 30.56 22.68 7.94
C LEU A 47 29.69 21.48 8.35
N ILE A 48 29.49 21.40 9.67
CA ILE A 48 28.46 20.60 10.33
C ILE A 48 27.11 21.24 9.98
N PHE A 49 26.29 20.56 9.18
CA PHE A 49 24.92 21.01 8.92
C PHE A 49 24.00 20.57 10.08
N HIS A 50 23.76 21.48 11.02
CA HIS A 50 22.57 21.48 11.85
C HIS A 50 21.41 22.06 11.04
N PHE A 51 20.46 21.22 10.60
CA PHE A 51 19.16 21.68 10.11
C PHE A 51 18.12 21.58 11.22
N LEU A 52 17.90 22.70 11.91
CA LEU A 52 16.62 23.02 12.55
C LEU A 52 15.72 23.62 11.47
N ASN A 53 14.63 22.94 11.12
CA ASN A 53 13.54 23.54 10.37
C ASN A 53 12.29 23.58 11.26
N THR A 54 12.10 24.73 11.90
CA THR A 54 10.82 25.16 12.48
C THR A 54 9.85 25.46 11.34
N TYR A 55 8.83 24.61 11.16
CA TYR A 55 7.67 24.93 10.34
C TYR A 55 6.46 25.19 11.24
N ASN A 56 6.21 26.47 11.50
CA ASN A 56 4.93 26.97 11.98
C ASN A 56 3.94 27.00 10.80
N ASN A 57 2.88 26.21 10.88
CA ASN A 57 1.73 26.33 9.99
C ASN A 57 0.63 27.13 10.72
N ASN A 58 0.45 28.40 10.33
CA ASN A 58 -0.80 29.12 10.59
C ASN A 58 -1.69 29.03 9.35
N PHE A 59 -2.78 28.28 9.48
CA PHE A 59 -3.94 28.34 8.59
C PHE A 59 -4.82 29.49 9.07
N ASN A 60 -5.06 30.47 8.20
CA ASN A 60 -6.02 31.55 8.47
C ASN A 60 -7.37 31.18 7.83
N SER A 61 -8.41 31.15 8.66
CA SER A 61 -9.82 31.10 8.27
C SER A 61 -10.37 32.51 8.15
N ASN A 62 -11.12 32.78 7.08
CA ASN A 62 -11.88 34.03 6.90
C ASN A 62 -12.90 34.26 8.02
N LYS A 63 -12.86 35.42 8.69
CA LYS A 63 -13.94 36.45 8.74
C LYS A 63 -13.74 37.52 9.84
N ILE A 64 -13.83 38.79 9.40
CA ILE A 64 -14.48 39.96 10.05
C ILE A 64 -13.71 40.75 11.15
N VAL A 65 -13.03 41.83 10.71
CA VAL A 65 -13.28 43.28 10.99
C VAL A 65 -13.42 43.77 12.46
N LEU A 66 -12.37 44.42 13.02
CA LEU A 66 -12.27 45.84 13.46
C LEU A 66 -11.13 46.08 14.49
N LYS A 67 -10.34 47.17 14.25
CA LYS A 67 -9.64 48.15 15.14
C LYS A 67 -9.15 47.69 16.53
N SER A 68 -7.97 48.05 17.07
CA SER A 68 -6.94 49.04 16.74
C SER A 68 -5.80 48.94 17.77
N LYS A 69 -4.57 49.20 17.31
CA LYS A 69 -3.39 49.86 17.95
C LYS A 69 -2.83 49.52 19.36
N GLU A 70 -1.51 49.76 19.41
CA GLU A 70 -0.56 50.03 20.53
C GLU A 70 0.11 48.81 21.20
N GLN A 71 1.42 48.60 20.97
CA GLN A 71 2.60 49.12 21.73
C GLN A 71 2.64 48.50 23.15
N GLU A 72 3.71 47.92 23.69
CA GLU A 72 5.14 48.18 23.53
C GLU A 72 5.97 47.13 24.32
N LYS A 73 7.28 47.09 24.05
CA LYS A 73 8.41 46.79 24.97
C LYS A 73 8.70 45.35 25.41
N SER A 74 9.66 44.77 24.68
CA SER A 74 10.97 44.30 25.17
C SER A 74 11.17 44.12 26.69
N ASN A 75 11.65 42.93 27.09
CA ASN A 75 12.86 42.82 27.89
C ASN A 75 13.52 41.44 27.73
N LEU A 76 14.75 41.47 27.20
CA LEU A 76 15.75 40.42 27.36
C LEU A 76 16.24 40.41 28.82
N CYS A 77 16.31 39.25 29.46
CA CYS A 77 17.51 38.87 30.21
C CYS A 77 17.54 37.38 30.61
N LYS A 78 18.62 36.74 30.16
CA LYS A 78 19.56 35.92 30.95
C LYS A 78 19.00 34.68 31.66
N TYR A 79 19.26 33.57 30.98
CA TYR A 79 19.57 32.27 31.57
C TYR A 79 20.75 32.36 32.54
N GLU A 80 20.56 31.92 33.78
CA GLU A 80 21.59 31.21 34.55
C GLU A 80 20.95 30.40 35.70
N ASN A 81 21.76 29.49 36.24
CA ASN A 81 21.38 28.16 36.74
C ASN A 81 20.86 28.06 38.18
N ARG A 82 20.08 26.99 38.40
CA ARG A 82 19.89 26.19 39.64
C ARG A 82 19.28 26.86 40.87
N VAL A 83 18.04 26.47 41.20
CA VAL A 83 17.68 26.03 42.57
C VAL A 83 16.70 24.85 42.50
N GLN A 84 17.04 23.85 43.30
CA GLN A 84 16.41 22.56 43.52
C GLN A 84 15.19 22.72 44.45
N TRP A 85 13.98 22.37 44.01
CA TRP A 85 12.83 22.19 44.92
C TRP A 85 12.11 20.87 44.67
N LYS A 86 12.29 19.93 45.60
CA LYS A 86 11.48 18.72 45.76
C LYS A 86 10.07 19.13 46.17
N LYS A 87 9.05 18.77 45.38
CA LYS A 87 7.69 18.56 45.89
C LYS A 87 7.10 17.29 45.27
N LYS A 88 7.01 16.23 46.10
CA LYS A 88 6.13 15.09 45.89
C LYS A 88 4.69 15.61 45.76
N LYS A 89 3.96 15.24 44.71
CA LYS A 89 2.49 15.23 44.72
C LYS A 89 1.97 13.98 44.03
N ASN A 90 1.24 13.20 44.82
CA ASN A 90 0.49 12.01 44.46
C ASN A 90 -0.61 12.36 43.46
N TYR A 91 -0.79 11.54 42.41
CA TYR A 91 -1.96 11.62 41.54
C TYR A 91 -3.10 10.83 42.17
N THR A 92 -4.06 11.53 42.76
CA THR A 92 -5.36 11.00 43.15
C THR A 92 -6.24 10.83 41.91
N LEU A 93 -6.86 9.65 41.80
CA LEU A 93 -7.83 9.27 40.78
C LEU A 93 -9.08 10.15 40.89
N LEU A 94 -9.39 10.95 39.86
CA LEU A 94 -10.69 11.62 39.73
C LEU A 94 -11.67 10.71 38.97
N ASN A 95 -12.62 10.18 39.72
CA ASN A 95 -13.88 9.63 39.23
C ASN A 95 -14.97 10.67 39.47
N SER A 96 -15.69 11.10 38.42
CA SER A 96 -17.16 11.23 38.46
C SER A 96 -17.71 11.68 37.10
N ASN A 97 -18.77 10.97 36.67
CA ASN A 97 -19.81 11.34 35.71
C ASN A 97 -19.51 11.24 34.21
N VAL A 98 -19.61 10.01 33.68
CA VAL A 98 -19.93 9.75 32.27
C VAL A 98 -21.17 8.84 32.21
N LYS A 99 -22.25 9.37 31.61
CA LYS A 99 -23.48 8.64 31.26
C LYS A 99 -23.14 7.42 30.38
N LYS A 100 -23.84 6.31 30.62
CA LYS A 100 -23.74 4.99 29.94
C LYS A 100 -23.34 5.10 28.46
N ILE A 101 -22.05 4.90 28.20
CA ILE A 101 -21.49 4.50 26.92
C ILE A 101 -21.05 3.06 27.13
N ASP A 102 -21.40 2.17 26.20
CA ASP A 102 -21.08 0.74 26.24
C ASP A 102 -19.66 0.50 26.76
N ILE A 103 -19.58 -0.34 27.80
CA ILE A 103 -18.39 -0.58 28.62
C ILE A 103 -17.27 -1.16 27.75
N ILE A 104 -16.45 -0.28 27.18
CA ILE A 104 -15.03 -0.56 26.93
C ILE A 104 -14.37 -0.28 28.28
N SER A 105 -13.96 -1.32 28.99
CA SER A 105 -13.28 -1.16 30.29
C SER A 105 -12.06 -0.24 30.11
N LYS A 106 -11.80 0.63 31.11
CA LYS A 106 -10.58 1.46 31.16
C LYS A 106 -9.31 0.62 30.93
N ASP A 107 -9.35 -0.65 31.29
CA ASP A 107 -8.27 -1.64 31.09
C ASP A 107 -7.87 -1.83 29.62
N ASP A 108 -8.81 -1.81 28.67
CA ASP A 108 -8.50 -2.07 27.25
C ASP A 108 -7.72 -0.89 26.60
N ILE A 109 -7.82 0.31 27.18
CA ILE A 109 -7.16 1.53 26.69
C ILE A 109 -5.71 1.58 27.18
N THR A 110 -5.47 1.26 28.45
CA THR A 110 -4.17 1.34 29.10
C THR A 110 -3.33 0.07 28.95
N LYS A 111 -3.96 -1.08 28.69
CA LYS A 111 -3.26 -2.35 28.46
C LYS A 111 -2.34 -2.27 27.26
N LYS A 112 -1.09 -2.71 27.44
CA LYS A 112 -0.07 -2.78 26.39
C LYS A 112 -0.54 -3.69 25.25
N GLY A 113 -0.43 -3.22 24.00
CA GLY A 113 -0.89 -4.01 22.83
C GLY A 113 -1.05 -3.22 21.55
N ASN A 114 -0.84 -3.89 20.42
CA ASN A 114 -0.74 -3.27 19.09
C ASN A 114 -2.06 -3.23 18.29
N VAL A 115 -3.15 -3.69 18.90
CA VAL A 115 -4.52 -3.59 18.34
C VAL A 115 -5.20 -2.40 19.00
N LEU A 116 -5.55 -1.38 18.22
CA LEU A 116 -5.97 -0.08 18.74
C LEU A 116 -7.48 0.15 18.55
N CYS A 117 -8.14 0.57 19.63
CA CYS A 117 -9.43 1.26 19.56
C CYS A 117 -9.22 2.76 19.31
N ASN A 118 -10.31 3.51 19.09
CA ASN A 118 -10.22 4.96 18.86
C ASN A 118 -9.67 5.71 20.08
N GLU A 119 -10.09 5.34 21.29
CA GLU A 119 -9.59 5.99 22.52
C GLU A 119 -8.09 5.74 22.73
N LYS A 120 -7.59 4.54 22.45
CA LYS A 120 -6.15 4.26 22.52
C LYS A 120 -5.32 5.08 21.53
N LYS A 121 -5.86 5.40 20.35
CA LYS A 121 -5.20 6.33 19.41
C LYS A 121 -5.16 7.76 19.95
N LYS A 122 -6.21 8.20 20.66
CA LYS A 122 -6.21 9.51 21.32
C LYS A 122 -5.17 9.55 22.44
N LEU A 123 -5.08 8.48 23.25
CA LEU A 123 -4.02 8.33 24.26
C LEU A 123 -2.62 8.41 23.62
N ILE A 124 -2.39 7.72 22.50
CA ILE A 124 -1.11 7.82 21.77
C ILE A 124 -0.83 9.27 21.32
N ALA A 125 -1.84 9.99 20.81
CA ALA A 125 -1.68 11.41 20.46
C ALA A 125 -1.23 12.25 21.67
N GLN A 126 -1.87 12.03 22.82
CA GLN A 126 -1.57 12.71 24.08
C GLN A 126 -0.16 12.38 24.57
N LEU A 127 0.24 11.10 24.61
CA LEU A 127 1.59 10.69 25.03
C LEU A 127 2.67 11.34 24.17
N LEU A 128 2.45 11.42 22.86
CA LEU A 128 3.37 12.03 21.92
C LEU A 128 3.34 13.57 21.96
N ASN A 129 2.46 14.20 22.76
CA ASN A 129 2.20 15.64 22.78
C ASN A 129 1.86 16.20 21.38
N ARG A 130 0.99 15.52 20.63
CA ARG A 130 0.61 15.91 19.26
C ARG A 130 -0.90 16.03 19.12
N THR A 131 -1.36 16.96 18.29
CA THR A 131 -2.78 17.11 17.94
C THR A 131 -3.30 15.93 17.09
N LYS A 132 -2.42 15.34 16.28
CA LYS A 132 -2.67 14.11 15.52
C LYS A 132 -1.66 13.04 15.93
N TRP A 133 -2.13 11.81 16.10
CA TRP A 133 -1.27 10.66 16.42
C TRP A 133 -0.40 10.20 15.23
N TYR A 134 -0.54 10.82 14.04
CA TYR A 134 0.23 10.51 12.83
C TYR A 134 0.72 11.75 12.10
N ASN A 135 1.84 11.62 11.38
CA ASN A 135 2.41 12.67 10.53
C ASN A 135 1.93 12.56 9.07
N TYR A 136 1.84 11.32 8.55
CA TYR A 136 1.46 11.06 7.16
C TYR A 136 0.32 10.05 7.07
N LYS A 137 -0.55 10.21 6.05
CA LYS A 137 -1.61 9.26 5.71
C LYS A 137 -1.55 8.96 4.21
N PHE A 138 -1.51 7.68 3.87
CA PHE A 138 -1.51 7.20 2.49
C PHE A 138 -2.60 6.16 2.27
N PHE A 139 -3.20 6.16 1.08
CA PHE A 139 -4.03 5.07 0.61
C PHE A 139 -3.14 3.99 -0.03
N SER A 140 -3.42 2.72 0.26
CA SER A 140 -2.64 1.58 -0.22
C SER A 140 -3.53 0.64 -1.06
N PRO A 141 -3.50 0.69 -2.40
CA PRO A 141 -4.46 -0.02 -3.25
C PRO A 141 -4.28 -1.54 -3.25
N ALA A 142 -5.34 -2.28 -3.54
CA ALA A 142 -5.29 -3.66 -3.99
C ALA A 142 -5.01 -3.72 -5.50
N LYS A 143 -4.78 -4.93 -6.00
CA LYS A 143 -4.66 -5.24 -7.43
C LYS A 143 -5.50 -6.44 -7.83
N ILE A 144 -5.78 -6.56 -9.10
CA ILE A 144 -6.23 -7.80 -9.73
C ILE A 144 -5.25 -8.25 -10.81
N ASN A 145 -5.21 -9.55 -11.09
CA ASN A 145 -4.49 -10.12 -12.22
C ASN A 145 -5.48 -10.35 -13.36
N LEU A 146 -5.44 -9.52 -14.40
CA LEU A 146 -6.26 -9.68 -15.60
C LEU A 146 -5.90 -10.95 -16.37
N PHE A 147 -4.65 -11.40 -16.28
CA PHE A 147 -4.30 -12.80 -16.53
C PHE A 147 -3.07 -13.22 -15.72
N ILE A 148 -2.86 -14.52 -15.54
CA ILE A 148 -1.62 -15.13 -15.04
C ILE A 148 -1.28 -16.32 -15.95
N ARG A 149 -0.08 -16.28 -16.52
CA ARG A 149 0.49 -17.31 -17.38
C ARG A 149 1.75 -17.87 -16.75
N LEU A 150 1.77 -19.14 -16.38
CA LEU A 150 2.98 -19.83 -15.96
C LEU A 150 3.79 -20.21 -17.20
N LYS A 151 5.12 -20.08 -17.10
CA LYS A 151 6.05 -20.34 -18.20
C LYS A 151 6.91 -21.56 -17.91
N LYS A 152 7.78 -21.46 -16.91
CA LYS A 152 8.73 -22.51 -16.56
C LYS A 152 8.83 -22.64 -15.04
N LYS A 153 8.86 -23.88 -14.56
CA LYS A 153 9.22 -24.19 -13.19
C LYS A 153 10.74 -24.11 -13.05
N LYS A 154 11.23 -23.25 -12.16
CA LYS A 154 12.64 -23.21 -11.73
C LYS A 154 12.74 -23.80 -10.32
N LYS A 155 13.96 -24.14 -9.89
CA LYS A 155 14.25 -24.76 -8.57
C LYS A 155 13.59 -24.03 -7.39
N THR A 156 13.58 -22.69 -7.41
CA THR A 156 13.11 -21.88 -6.28
C THR A 156 11.86 -21.03 -6.57
N TYR A 157 11.35 -21.03 -7.81
CA TYR A 157 10.16 -20.28 -8.19
C TYR A 157 9.64 -20.66 -9.57
N ASN A 158 8.42 -20.26 -9.88
CA ASN A 158 7.85 -20.37 -11.22
C ASN A 158 8.01 -19.04 -11.95
N THR A 159 8.52 -19.07 -13.17
CA THR A 159 8.46 -17.90 -14.05
C THR A 159 7.04 -17.74 -14.58
N LEU A 160 6.57 -16.50 -14.64
CA LEU A 160 5.24 -16.16 -15.11
C LEU A 160 5.22 -14.87 -15.95
N SER A 161 4.11 -14.66 -16.65
CA SER A 161 3.66 -13.36 -17.15
C SER A 161 2.28 -13.07 -16.62
N THR A 162 2.05 -11.83 -16.20
CA THR A 162 0.76 -11.40 -15.68
C THR A 162 0.52 -9.94 -16.01
N LEU A 163 -0.72 -9.63 -16.39
CA LEU A 163 -1.19 -8.27 -16.52
C LEU A 163 -1.91 -7.89 -15.23
N MET A 164 -1.38 -6.90 -14.53
CA MET A 164 -1.94 -6.43 -13.26
C MET A 164 -2.58 -5.06 -13.42
N HIS A 165 -3.67 -4.84 -12.69
CA HIS A 165 -4.27 -3.51 -12.55
C HIS A 165 -4.62 -3.24 -11.08
N SER A 166 -4.29 -2.04 -10.58
CA SER A 166 -4.70 -1.60 -9.25
C SER A 166 -6.17 -1.21 -9.22
N ILE A 167 -6.81 -1.34 -8.07
CA ILE A 167 -8.22 -1.01 -7.88
C ILE A 167 -8.39 -0.08 -6.67
N ASN A 168 -9.53 0.59 -6.59
CA ASN A 168 -9.86 1.53 -5.51
C ASN A 168 -10.24 0.88 -4.16
N LEU A 169 -10.18 -0.45 -4.05
CA LEU A 169 -10.14 -1.14 -2.76
C LEU A 169 -8.73 -1.02 -2.21
N GLY A 170 -8.55 -0.51 -0.98
CA GLY A 170 -7.23 -0.36 -0.41
C GLY A 170 -7.23 -0.15 1.09
N ASP A 171 -6.08 -0.29 1.74
CA ASP A 171 -5.89 0.03 3.17
C ASP A 171 -5.56 1.52 3.36
N ASP A 172 -5.68 2.04 4.57
CA ASP A 172 -5.01 3.31 4.93
C ASP A 172 -3.78 3.00 5.77
N ILE A 173 -2.67 3.65 5.44
CA ILE A 173 -1.40 3.58 6.16
C ILE A 173 -1.14 4.94 6.79
N PHE A 174 -1.02 4.95 8.11
CA PHE A 174 -0.66 6.13 8.88
C PHE A 174 0.74 5.94 9.43
N ILE A 175 1.57 6.97 9.32
CA ILE A 175 2.98 6.89 9.69
C ILE A 175 3.33 8.04 10.63
N THR A 176 4.01 7.71 11.71
CA THR A 176 4.50 8.64 12.73
C THR A 176 6.01 8.47 12.86
N VAL A 177 6.76 9.56 12.71
CA VAL A 177 8.22 9.58 12.94
C VAL A 177 8.45 9.72 14.45
N LEU A 178 9.34 8.88 14.99
CA LEU A 178 9.60 8.76 16.43
C LEU A 178 11.07 9.06 16.75
N ASN A 179 11.26 9.96 17.72
CA ASN A 179 12.56 10.15 18.38
C ASN A 179 12.72 9.18 19.58
N LYS A 180 13.86 9.22 20.28
CA LYS A 180 14.15 8.34 21.41
C LYS A 180 13.12 8.46 22.54
N ASP A 181 12.65 9.66 22.86
CA ASP A 181 11.70 9.87 23.96
C ASP A 181 10.28 9.45 23.60
N ASP A 182 9.87 9.66 22.35
CA ASP A 182 8.61 9.13 21.82
C ASP A 182 8.55 7.61 22.00
N ARG A 183 9.65 6.89 21.70
CA ARG A 183 9.73 5.44 21.89
C ARG A 183 9.58 5.02 23.35
N LYS A 184 10.30 5.67 24.28
CA LYS A 184 10.19 5.39 25.73
C LYS A 184 8.74 5.52 26.22
N LYS A 185 8.00 6.51 25.73
CA LYS A 185 6.58 6.68 26.06
C LYS A 185 5.71 5.59 25.43
N LEU A 186 5.94 5.27 24.16
CA LEU A 186 5.16 4.25 23.45
C LEU A 186 5.42 2.84 23.99
N ASP A 187 6.61 2.53 24.50
CA ASP A 187 6.94 1.23 25.10
C ASP A 187 6.07 0.88 26.32
N GLN A 188 5.44 1.87 26.94
CA GLN A 188 4.50 1.64 28.04
C GLN A 188 3.17 1.06 27.55
N VAL A 189 2.78 1.34 26.30
CA VAL A 189 1.44 1.05 25.76
C VAL A 189 1.42 0.19 24.50
N LEU A 190 2.57 0.02 23.81
CA LEU A 190 2.75 -0.76 22.58
C LEU A 190 3.95 -1.70 22.68
N TYR A 191 3.90 -2.82 21.97
CA TYR A 191 5.04 -3.72 21.79
C TYR A 191 5.84 -3.32 20.54
N PRO A 192 7.13 -2.98 20.66
CA PRO A 192 7.98 -2.74 19.49
C PRO A 192 8.25 -4.05 18.74
N CYS A 193 8.51 -3.94 17.43
CA CYS A 193 9.14 -5.00 16.64
C CYS A 193 10.63 -5.10 17.01
N LEU A 194 11.31 -6.17 16.56
CA LEU A 194 12.77 -6.32 16.78
C LEU A 194 13.56 -5.16 16.20
N SER A 195 13.02 -4.50 15.17
CA SER A 195 13.59 -3.30 14.59
C SER A 195 13.54 -2.06 15.47
N GLY A 196 12.76 -2.06 16.56
CA GLY A 196 12.39 -0.88 17.34
C GLY A 196 11.29 -0.01 16.71
N ASP A 197 10.76 -0.39 15.55
CA ASP A 197 9.55 0.21 14.98
C ASP A 197 8.29 -0.38 15.62
N TYR A 198 7.17 0.33 15.53
CA TYR A 198 5.88 -0.14 16.02
C TYR A 198 4.96 -0.38 14.84
N LEU A 199 4.27 -1.52 14.84
CA LEU A 199 3.23 -1.83 13.86
C LEU A 199 1.91 -2.09 14.58
N THR A 200 0.89 -1.32 14.23
CA THR A 200 -0.43 -1.39 14.87
C THR A 200 -1.55 -1.52 13.85
N ILE A 201 -2.71 -2.00 14.30
CA ILE A 201 -3.91 -2.21 13.48
C ILE A 201 -5.17 -1.81 14.27
N ASN A 202 -6.27 -1.53 13.56
CA ASN A 202 -7.56 -1.30 14.20
C ASN A 202 -8.16 -2.57 14.80
N LYS A 203 -8.76 -2.45 16.00
CA LYS A 203 -9.69 -3.44 16.52
C LYS A 203 -10.91 -3.45 15.59
N HIS A 204 -11.18 -4.58 14.93
CA HIS A 204 -12.41 -4.75 14.17
C HIS A 204 -13.56 -4.90 15.17
N VAL A 205 -14.51 -3.96 15.17
CA VAL A 205 -15.79 -4.14 15.87
C VAL A 205 -16.59 -5.17 15.08
N GLN A 206 -16.77 -6.36 15.62
CA GLN A 206 -17.78 -7.28 15.12
C GLN A 206 -19.14 -6.63 15.40
N GLN A 207 -19.87 -6.23 14.35
CA GLN A 207 -21.29 -5.96 14.49
C GLN A 207 -21.93 -7.28 14.93
N LYS A 208 -22.45 -7.34 16.17
CA LYS A 208 -23.35 -8.40 16.60
C LYS A 208 -24.52 -8.40 15.62
N SER A 209 -24.55 -9.37 14.72
CA SER A 209 -25.80 -9.70 14.04
C SER A 209 -26.71 -10.30 15.10
N THR A 210 -27.79 -9.61 15.41
CA THR A 210 -28.95 -10.16 16.12
C THR A 210 -29.51 -11.30 15.27
N ALA A 211 -29.02 -12.50 15.53
CA ALA A 211 -29.66 -13.76 15.17
C ALA A 211 -29.27 -14.72 16.29
N SER A 212 -30.17 -14.85 17.26
CA SER A 212 -30.20 -15.95 18.20
C SER A 212 -30.33 -17.25 17.41
N GLU A 213 -29.47 -18.20 17.75
CA GLU A 213 -29.73 -19.64 17.94
C GLU A 213 -28.56 -20.51 17.44
N ASN A 214 -27.88 -21.09 18.44
CA ASN A 214 -27.23 -22.39 18.43
C ASN A 214 -26.37 -22.77 17.21
N GLY A 215 -25.11 -22.33 17.25
CA GLY A 215 -24.02 -22.98 16.54
C GLY A 215 -22.70 -22.65 17.19
N LYS A 216 -22.08 -23.62 17.88
CA LYS A 216 -20.71 -23.52 18.38
C LYS A 216 -19.79 -23.15 17.21
N GLU A 217 -19.37 -21.89 17.12
CA GLU A 217 -18.31 -21.47 16.19
C GLU A 217 -17.00 -22.10 16.67
N ASN A 218 -16.64 -23.24 16.08
CA ASN A 218 -15.32 -23.82 16.21
C ASN A 218 -14.31 -22.84 15.60
N ASN A 219 -13.59 -22.13 16.46
CA ASN A 219 -12.31 -21.49 16.16
C ASN A 219 -11.31 -22.60 15.78
N MET A 220 -11.34 -23.06 14.53
CA MET A 220 -10.26 -23.87 13.99
C MET A 220 -9.03 -22.98 13.79
N THR A 221 -8.13 -23.02 14.75
CA THR A 221 -6.71 -22.77 14.58
C THR A 221 -6.23 -23.62 13.40
N TYR A 222 -5.86 -22.97 12.30
CA TYR A 222 -5.24 -23.66 11.17
C TYR A 222 -3.88 -24.19 11.63
N ASN A 223 -3.82 -25.48 11.96
CA ASN A 223 -2.56 -26.17 12.18
C ASN A 223 -1.69 -26.04 10.92
N ARG A 224 -0.48 -25.51 11.10
CA ARG A 224 0.62 -25.77 10.17
C ARG A 224 0.75 -27.28 10.11
N VAL A 225 0.55 -27.87 8.94
CA VAL A 225 1.11 -29.19 8.65
C VAL A 225 2.62 -28.99 8.65
N SER A 226 3.24 -29.25 9.81
CA SER A 226 4.68 -29.42 9.93
C SER A 226 5.04 -30.73 9.25
N ASN A 227 5.95 -30.66 8.28
CA ASN A 227 6.66 -31.83 7.80
C ASN A 227 7.54 -32.33 8.96
N GLU A 228 7.11 -33.40 9.62
CA GLU A 228 7.99 -34.23 10.44
C GLU A 228 8.82 -35.10 9.49
N ASN A 229 10.07 -34.69 9.26
CA ASN A 229 11.11 -35.67 9.00
C ASN A 229 11.49 -36.26 10.35
N LYS A 230 11.35 -37.57 10.46
CA LYS A 230 11.81 -38.39 11.57
C LYS A 230 13.32 -38.22 11.70
N ASP A 231 13.77 -37.68 12.82
CA ASP A 231 15.07 -38.03 13.41
C ASP A 231 14.83 -38.28 14.90
N HIS A 232 15.13 -39.51 15.30
CA HIS A 232 15.11 -39.95 16.68
C HIS A 232 16.19 -39.19 17.47
N HIS A 233 15.80 -38.46 18.51
CA HIS A 233 16.50 -38.51 19.80
C HIS A 233 15.62 -37.96 20.92
N THR A 234 15.59 -38.74 21.99
CA THR A 234 14.80 -38.61 23.22
C THR A 234 15.22 -37.43 24.08
N GLY A 235 14.26 -36.58 24.47
CA GLY A 235 14.45 -35.55 25.48
C GLY A 235 13.11 -35.03 26.00
N ARG A 236 12.69 -35.52 27.17
CA ARG A 236 11.53 -35.03 27.94
C ARG A 236 11.66 -33.50 28.14
N ILE A 237 10.74 -32.72 27.60
CA ILE A 237 10.56 -31.31 27.96
C ILE A 237 9.19 -31.14 28.60
N LYS A 238 9.20 -30.74 29.87
CA LYS A 238 8.02 -30.44 30.69
C LYS A 238 7.21 -29.32 30.05
N GLU A 239 5.91 -29.55 29.87
CA GLU A 239 4.93 -28.53 29.54
C GLU A 239 4.94 -27.43 30.60
N THR A 240 5.32 -26.22 30.21
CA THR A 240 5.09 -25.01 31.00
C THR A 240 4.27 -24.03 30.17
N SER A 241 3.13 -23.71 30.73
CA SER A 241 2.11 -22.76 30.29
C SER A 241 2.66 -21.42 29.80
N SER A 242 2.53 -21.11 28.51
CA SER A 242 2.85 -19.79 27.94
C SER A 242 1.92 -19.37 26.77
N ASN A 243 0.60 -19.45 26.98
CA ASN A 243 -0.38 -19.01 25.97
C ASN A 243 -0.55 -17.47 25.84
N THR A 244 0.18 -16.67 26.62
CA THR A 244 0.00 -15.19 26.70
C THR A 244 0.82 -14.37 25.69
N ASN A 245 1.80 -14.96 25.00
CA ASN A 245 2.68 -14.21 24.07
C ASN A 245 2.33 -14.32 22.58
N ILE A 246 1.52 -15.31 22.16
CA ILE A 246 1.23 -15.54 20.73
C ILE A 246 0.22 -14.52 20.17
N THR A 247 -0.71 -14.04 21.01
CA THR A 247 -1.77 -13.10 20.60
C THR A 247 -1.27 -11.67 20.37
N SER A 248 -0.10 -11.28 20.89
CA SER A 248 0.49 -9.95 20.63
C SER A 248 1.15 -9.88 19.24
N LEU A 249 1.59 -11.01 18.71
CA LEU A 249 2.35 -11.11 17.46
C LEU A 249 1.45 -11.15 16.20
N PHE A 250 0.18 -11.54 16.35
CA PHE A 250 -0.76 -11.65 15.24
C PHE A 250 -2.17 -11.19 15.64
N TYR A 251 -2.87 -10.52 14.70
CA TYR A 251 -4.29 -10.18 14.84
C TYR A 251 -5.07 -10.61 13.60
N ASN A 252 -6.00 -11.55 13.72
CA ASN A 252 -6.76 -12.10 12.58
C ASN A 252 -5.86 -12.54 11.41
N ASN A 253 -4.79 -13.27 11.71
CA ASN A 253 -3.72 -13.68 10.79
C ASN A 253 -2.89 -12.54 10.17
N TYR A 254 -3.03 -11.31 10.64
CA TYR A 254 -2.16 -10.20 10.28
C TYR A 254 -0.95 -10.16 11.22
N PRO A 255 0.30 -10.29 10.72
CA PRO A 255 1.48 -10.20 11.56
C PRO A 255 1.70 -8.76 12.04
N LEU A 256 1.86 -8.56 13.35
CA LEU A 256 2.19 -7.29 14.00
C LEU A 256 3.66 -7.26 14.46
N ASN A 257 4.52 -7.98 13.74
CA ASN A 257 5.95 -8.19 14.03
C ASN A 257 6.79 -8.13 12.73
N ASP A 258 8.08 -8.46 12.83
CA ASP A 258 9.06 -8.44 11.73
C ASP A 258 8.74 -9.37 10.54
N ASN A 259 7.78 -10.29 10.68
CA ASN A 259 7.30 -11.06 9.54
C ASN A 259 6.47 -10.21 8.56
N ASN A 260 5.95 -9.05 9.00
CA ASN A 260 5.19 -8.13 8.17
C ASN A 260 6.07 -7.43 7.12
N ILE A 261 5.57 -7.31 5.90
CA ILE A 261 6.27 -6.67 4.78
C ILE A 261 6.62 -5.20 5.10
N ILE A 262 5.77 -4.47 5.85
CA ILE A 262 6.05 -3.09 6.28
C ILE A 262 7.37 -3.04 7.06
N ILE A 263 7.52 -3.89 8.06
CA ILE A 263 8.71 -3.93 8.90
C ILE A 263 9.92 -4.40 8.09
N LYS A 264 9.74 -5.37 7.18
CA LYS A 264 10.80 -5.79 6.25
C LYS A 264 11.29 -4.65 5.37
N VAL A 265 10.40 -3.78 4.89
CA VAL A 265 10.79 -2.59 4.09
C VAL A 265 11.61 -1.63 4.96
N LEU A 266 11.14 -1.28 6.16
CA LEU A 266 11.84 -0.39 7.08
C LEU A 266 13.24 -0.94 7.42
N ASN A 267 13.33 -2.23 7.77
CA ASN A 267 14.59 -2.89 8.10
C ASN A 267 15.57 -2.90 6.94
N LYS A 268 15.14 -3.37 5.76
CA LYS A 268 16.02 -3.44 4.60
C LYS A 268 16.41 -2.05 4.09
N HIS A 269 15.52 -1.06 4.18
CA HIS A 269 15.83 0.31 3.77
C HIS A 269 16.93 0.90 4.66
N ARG A 270 16.81 0.76 5.99
CA ARG A 270 17.87 1.15 6.94
C ARG A 270 19.19 0.43 6.69
N GLN A 271 19.17 -0.86 6.35
CA GLN A 271 20.38 -1.60 5.97
C GLN A 271 21.04 -1.02 4.71
N GLU A 272 20.27 -0.66 3.69
CA GLU A 272 20.79 -0.06 2.47
C GLU A 272 21.30 1.38 2.69
N LEU A 273 20.70 2.14 3.61
CA LEU A 273 21.22 3.45 4.01
C LEU A 273 22.60 3.34 4.65
N ARG A 274 22.78 2.42 5.59
CA ARG A 274 24.07 2.17 6.26
C ARG A 274 25.16 1.83 5.25
N LYS A 275 24.85 0.96 4.28
CA LYS A 275 25.79 0.58 3.21
C LYS A 275 26.17 1.75 2.28
N ASN A 276 25.21 2.61 1.95
CA ASN A 276 25.45 3.68 0.97
C ASN A 276 26.12 4.92 1.59
N ASN A 277 25.87 5.20 2.87
CA ASN A 277 26.20 6.49 3.47
C ASN A 277 27.09 6.40 4.73
N ASN A 278 27.53 5.19 5.14
CA ASN A 278 28.26 4.97 6.40
C ASN A 278 27.60 5.65 7.63
N TYR A 279 26.29 5.80 7.57
CA TYR A 279 25.49 6.50 8.58
C TYR A 279 24.50 5.54 9.20
N ASP A 280 24.47 5.49 10.53
CA ASP A 280 23.45 4.75 11.27
C ASP A 280 22.35 5.71 11.76
N ASP A 281 21.19 5.66 11.10
CA ASP A 281 20.03 6.40 11.54
C ASP A 281 19.23 5.60 12.58
N ASP A 282 19.10 6.18 13.78
CA ASP A 282 18.27 5.62 14.85
C ASP A 282 16.80 6.06 14.78
N VAL A 283 16.36 6.77 13.75
CA VAL A 283 14.93 7.06 13.53
C VAL A 283 14.13 5.75 13.46
N LYS A 284 12.97 5.76 14.12
CA LYS A 284 11.98 4.68 14.09
C LYS A 284 10.61 5.23 13.74
N PHE A 285 9.72 4.33 13.34
CA PHE A 285 8.38 4.69 12.90
C PHE A 285 7.33 3.92 13.68
N LEU A 286 6.23 4.59 14.02
CA LEU A 286 4.96 3.94 14.32
C LEU A 286 4.16 3.91 13.02
N VAL A 287 3.89 2.71 12.52
CA VAL A 287 3.02 2.48 11.36
C VAL A 287 1.71 1.87 11.84
N HIS A 288 0.61 2.54 11.54
CA HIS A 288 -0.73 2.02 11.81
C HIS A 288 -1.46 1.71 10.51
N VAL A 289 -2.08 0.54 10.46
CA VAL A 289 -2.78 0.04 9.28
C VAL A 289 -4.28 -0.03 9.57
N ASN A 290 -5.07 0.71 8.79
CA ASN A 290 -6.50 0.46 8.70
C ASN A 290 -6.77 -0.57 7.60
N LYS A 291 -6.86 -1.84 7.99
CA LYS A 291 -6.96 -2.97 7.04
C LYS A 291 -8.38 -3.09 6.48
N ARG A 292 -8.54 -2.88 5.17
CA ARG A 292 -9.79 -3.11 4.42
C ARG A 292 -9.64 -4.18 3.35
N ILE A 293 -8.45 -4.29 2.75
CA ILE A 293 -8.14 -5.37 1.82
C ILE A 293 -8.16 -6.69 2.61
N PRO A 294 -9.00 -7.68 2.24
CA PRO A 294 -9.06 -8.95 2.96
C PRO A 294 -7.70 -9.66 2.98
N ILE A 295 -7.37 -10.27 4.11
CA ILE A 295 -6.14 -11.07 4.26
C ILE A 295 -6.30 -12.38 3.47
N PHE A 296 -5.19 -12.91 2.93
CA PHE A 296 -5.15 -14.14 2.11
C PHE A 296 -6.15 -14.16 0.94
N SER A 297 -6.20 -13.05 0.21
CA SER A 297 -7.17 -12.78 -0.85
C SER A 297 -6.60 -12.86 -2.27
N GLY A 298 -5.27 -12.88 -2.43
CA GLY A 298 -4.63 -12.86 -3.74
C GLY A 298 -4.61 -11.49 -4.43
N ILE A 299 -5.13 -10.43 -3.78
CA ILE A 299 -5.21 -9.06 -4.34
C ILE A 299 -4.10 -8.12 -3.84
N GLY A 300 -3.04 -8.65 -3.25
CA GLY A 300 -1.76 -7.94 -3.07
C GLY A 300 -1.65 -6.94 -1.91
N GLY A 301 -2.56 -6.96 -0.92
CA GLY A 301 -2.58 -5.94 0.14
C GLY A 301 -1.28 -5.78 0.94
N GLY A 302 -0.63 -6.86 1.36
CA GLY A 302 0.66 -6.76 2.09
C GLY A 302 1.77 -6.11 1.27
N SER A 303 1.87 -6.49 -0.01
CA SER A 303 2.83 -5.89 -0.96
C SER A 303 2.55 -4.41 -1.19
N SER A 304 1.28 -4.02 -1.30
CA SER A 304 0.89 -2.61 -1.44
C SER A 304 1.29 -1.78 -0.23
N ASN A 305 1.05 -2.30 0.98
CA ASN A 305 1.39 -1.61 2.22
C ASN A 305 2.91 -1.40 2.30
N GLY A 306 3.70 -2.41 1.92
CA GLY A 306 5.15 -2.28 1.80
C GLY A 306 5.59 -1.22 0.79
N ALA A 307 4.99 -1.21 -0.40
CA ALA A 307 5.29 -0.21 -1.43
C ALA A 307 4.91 1.22 -0.99
N THR A 308 3.84 1.35 -0.20
CA THR A 308 3.38 2.62 0.37
C THR A 308 4.39 3.17 1.36
N VAL A 309 4.91 2.32 2.24
CA VAL A 309 5.98 2.72 3.20
C VAL A 309 7.27 3.04 2.46
N PHE A 310 7.63 2.25 1.45
CA PHE A 310 8.79 2.57 0.60
C PHE A 310 8.65 3.93 -0.09
N TYR A 311 7.48 4.22 -0.67
CA TYR A 311 7.20 5.53 -1.28
C TYR A 311 7.35 6.65 -0.26
N PHE A 312 6.82 6.48 0.96
CA PHE A 312 6.98 7.44 2.04
C PHE A 312 8.47 7.73 2.32
N LEU A 313 9.27 6.69 2.55
CA LEU A 313 10.70 6.81 2.85
C LEU A 313 11.45 7.54 1.74
N GLU A 314 11.22 7.16 0.48
CA GLU A 314 11.96 7.73 -0.66
C GLU A 314 11.50 9.13 -1.04
N LYS A 315 10.21 9.43 -0.87
CA LYS A 315 9.65 10.73 -1.27
C LYS A 315 9.83 11.81 -0.22
N TYR A 316 9.75 11.46 1.06
CA TYR A 316 9.64 12.44 2.15
C TYR A 316 10.78 12.41 3.16
N PHE A 317 11.58 11.34 3.20
CA PHE A 317 12.54 11.16 4.29
C PHE A 317 13.98 11.03 3.82
N TYR A 318 14.32 10.00 3.01
CA TYR A 318 15.71 9.66 2.71
C TYR A 318 16.15 9.89 1.27
N LYS A 319 15.28 9.65 0.28
CA LYS A 319 15.63 9.67 -1.16
C LYS A 319 16.91 8.86 -1.47
N ASN A 320 17.01 7.65 -0.92
CA ASN A 320 18.23 6.85 -0.97
C ASN A 320 18.53 6.30 -2.37
N PHE A 321 17.49 5.99 -3.15
CA PHE A 321 17.65 5.33 -4.45
C PHE A 321 17.59 6.32 -5.61
N LYS A 322 18.73 6.53 -6.27
CA LYS A 322 18.89 7.48 -7.39
C LYS A 322 18.15 7.10 -8.68
N SER A 323 17.87 5.81 -8.91
CA SER A 323 17.25 5.34 -10.17
C SER A 323 16.04 4.42 -9.95
N LYS A 324 15.09 4.43 -10.89
CA LYS A 324 13.98 3.46 -10.91
C LYS A 324 14.47 2.01 -10.95
N LYS A 325 15.61 1.74 -11.61
CA LYS A 325 16.22 0.41 -11.69
C LYS A 325 16.70 -0.08 -10.32
N SER A 326 17.37 0.76 -9.54
CA SER A 326 17.83 0.41 -8.18
C SER A 326 16.67 0.26 -7.21
N GLN A 327 15.65 1.13 -7.28
CA GLN A 327 14.42 0.98 -6.50
C GLN A 327 13.76 -0.37 -6.78
N ASN A 328 13.63 -0.73 -8.06
CA ASN A 328 13.00 -1.98 -8.44
C ASN A 328 13.79 -3.20 -7.95
N LYS A 329 15.13 -3.19 -8.08
CA LYS A 329 15.99 -4.25 -7.53
C LYS A 329 15.82 -4.42 -6.02
N PHE A 330 15.81 -3.32 -5.26
CA PHE A 330 15.59 -3.34 -3.82
C PHE A 330 14.25 -3.99 -3.46
N LEU A 331 13.18 -3.51 -4.08
CA LEU A 331 11.80 -3.98 -3.87
C LEU A 331 11.64 -5.47 -4.22
N GLN A 332 12.30 -5.95 -5.27
CA GLN A 332 12.31 -7.37 -5.65
C GLN A 332 12.87 -8.29 -4.56
N THR A 333 13.73 -7.80 -3.66
CA THR A 333 14.24 -8.59 -2.53
C THR A 333 13.24 -8.74 -1.39
N ILE A 334 12.19 -7.91 -1.37
CA ILE A 334 11.19 -7.88 -0.29
C ILE A 334 9.99 -8.75 -0.65
N GLY A 335 9.48 -8.62 -1.87
CA GLY A 335 8.30 -9.34 -2.33
C GLY A 335 8.17 -9.36 -3.85
N SER A 336 7.33 -10.25 -4.37
CA SER A 336 7.11 -10.35 -5.81
C SER A 336 6.30 -9.18 -6.37
N ASP A 337 5.19 -8.86 -5.70
CA ASP A 337 4.19 -7.92 -6.22
C ASP A 337 4.44 -6.48 -5.76
N ILE A 338 5.41 -6.23 -4.89
CA ILE A 338 5.66 -4.90 -4.30
C ILE A 338 6.09 -3.89 -5.38
N SER A 339 6.90 -4.32 -6.35
CA SER A 339 7.34 -3.50 -7.48
C SER A 339 6.20 -3.00 -8.36
N PHE A 340 5.13 -3.79 -8.49
CA PHE A 340 3.95 -3.40 -9.27
C PHE A 340 3.34 -2.10 -8.75
N PHE A 341 3.25 -1.93 -7.44
CA PHE A 341 2.61 -0.77 -6.82
C PHE A 341 3.40 0.54 -7.01
N ILE A 342 4.63 0.50 -7.52
CA ILE A 342 5.34 1.73 -7.89
C ILE A 342 4.89 2.26 -9.27
N SER A 343 4.34 1.40 -10.13
CA SER A 343 3.84 1.73 -11.48
C SER A 343 2.65 2.71 -11.45
N THR A 344 2.18 3.13 -12.63
CA THR A 344 0.97 3.97 -12.77
C THR A 344 -0.35 3.23 -12.52
N GLY A 345 -0.32 1.94 -12.20
CA GLY A 345 -1.49 1.14 -11.82
C GLY A 345 -1.98 0.17 -12.88
N PHE A 346 -1.36 0.15 -14.06
CA PHE A 346 -1.60 -0.86 -15.10
C PHE A 346 -0.27 -1.30 -15.68
N ALA A 347 0.10 -2.57 -15.48
CA ALA A 347 1.45 -3.02 -15.82
C ALA A 347 1.50 -4.48 -16.27
N TYR A 348 2.44 -4.75 -17.17
CA TYR A 348 2.82 -6.10 -17.57
C TYR A 348 4.00 -6.56 -16.71
N CYS A 349 3.79 -7.63 -15.94
CA CYS A 349 4.75 -8.12 -14.96
C CYS A 349 5.24 -9.53 -15.34
N MET A 350 6.54 -9.76 -15.23
CA MET A 350 7.20 -11.00 -15.62
C MET A 350 8.02 -11.62 -14.47
N VAL A 351 8.65 -12.75 -14.74
CA VAL A 351 9.53 -13.48 -13.81
C VAL A 351 8.72 -13.97 -12.61
N LYS A 352 8.76 -13.31 -11.45
CA LYS A 352 7.89 -13.67 -10.31
C LYS A 352 6.66 -12.75 -10.19
N GLY A 353 6.47 -11.85 -11.17
CA GLY A 353 5.58 -10.69 -11.04
C GLY A 353 6.32 -9.40 -10.65
N ASN A 354 7.65 -9.44 -10.63
CA ASN A 354 8.50 -8.43 -10.03
C ASN A 354 9.36 -7.65 -11.05
N ASP A 355 9.46 -8.14 -12.29
CA ASP A 355 9.97 -7.38 -13.43
C ASP A 355 8.80 -6.68 -14.13
N VAL A 356 8.70 -5.37 -13.94
CA VAL A 356 7.51 -4.57 -14.26
C VAL A 356 7.78 -3.69 -15.49
N ILE A 357 6.94 -3.83 -16.51
CA ILE A 357 6.80 -2.85 -17.60
C ILE A 357 5.50 -2.11 -17.36
N ASP A 358 5.63 -0.85 -16.94
CA ASP A 358 4.50 0.05 -16.74
C ASP A 358 3.83 0.36 -18.09
N LEU A 359 2.52 0.13 -18.20
CA LEU A 359 1.73 0.39 -19.40
C LEU A 359 1.14 1.81 -19.35
N LYS A 360 1.97 2.77 -18.93
CA LYS A 360 1.61 4.18 -18.85
C LYS A 360 1.09 4.65 -20.20
N ASN A 361 0.01 5.43 -20.19
CA ASN A 361 -0.65 5.99 -21.37
C ASN A 361 -1.21 4.96 -22.36
N ILE A 362 -1.20 3.66 -22.03
CA ILE A 362 -1.94 2.65 -22.79
C ILE A 362 -3.37 2.59 -22.26
N GLU A 363 -4.30 2.72 -23.20
CA GLU A 363 -5.73 2.66 -22.94
C GLU A 363 -6.19 1.21 -22.84
N MET A 364 -6.89 0.89 -21.75
CA MET A 364 -7.40 -0.45 -21.47
C MET A 364 -8.89 -0.49 -21.84
N LYS A 365 -9.29 -1.51 -22.61
CA LYS A 365 -10.67 -1.71 -23.08
C LYS A 365 -11.70 -1.75 -21.95
N LEU A 366 -11.32 -2.33 -20.82
CA LEU A 366 -12.23 -2.56 -19.69
C LEU A 366 -12.25 -1.39 -18.68
N TYR A 367 -11.54 -0.29 -18.92
CA TYR A 367 -11.26 0.72 -17.87
C TYR A 367 -12.50 1.38 -17.27
N LYS A 368 -13.59 1.51 -18.05
CA LYS A 368 -14.85 2.12 -17.60
C LYS A 368 -15.79 1.14 -16.88
N LYS A 369 -15.49 -0.16 -16.92
CA LYS A 369 -16.35 -1.22 -16.37
C LYS A 369 -16.18 -1.37 -14.86
N LYS A 370 -17.24 -1.84 -14.19
CA LYS A 370 -17.24 -2.11 -12.75
C LYS A 370 -16.64 -3.47 -12.45
N ILE A 371 -16.01 -3.59 -11.29
CA ILE A 371 -15.35 -4.81 -10.83
C ILE A 371 -15.99 -5.27 -9.53
N TYR A 372 -16.46 -6.50 -9.48
CA TYR A 372 -16.93 -7.13 -8.25
C TYR A 372 -15.89 -8.11 -7.74
N ILE A 373 -15.42 -7.93 -6.51
CA ILE A 373 -14.52 -8.87 -5.83
C ILE A 373 -15.34 -9.74 -4.89
N PHE A 374 -15.41 -11.04 -5.17
CA PHE A 374 -16.03 -12.05 -4.33
C PHE A 374 -14.93 -12.75 -3.51
N LYS A 375 -14.84 -12.44 -2.22
CA LYS A 375 -13.88 -13.03 -1.28
C LYS A 375 -14.59 -13.99 -0.34
N ILE A 376 -14.32 -15.28 -0.47
CA ILE A 376 -14.77 -16.31 0.47
C ILE A 376 -13.93 -16.26 1.75
N ASN A 377 -14.45 -16.72 2.89
CA ASN A 377 -13.74 -16.73 4.18
C ASN A 377 -12.72 -17.87 4.34
N ILE A 378 -12.18 -18.39 3.22
CA ILE A 378 -11.14 -19.43 3.22
C ILE A 378 -9.82 -18.78 2.81
N GLY A 379 -8.77 -18.97 3.60
CA GLY A 379 -7.40 -18.59 3.25
C GLY A 379 -6.74 -19.68 2.42
N LEU A 380 -5.90 -19.29 1.45
CA LEU A 380 -5.14 -20.26 0.66
C LEU A 380 -3.69 -19.80 0.54
N SER A 381 -2.76 -20.69 0.88
CA SER A 381 -1.32 -20.42 0.80
C SER A 381 -0.88 -20.38 -0.66
N SER A 382 -0.26 -19.29 -1.09
CA SER A 382 0.32 -19.21 -2.44
C SER A 382 1.30 -20.34 -2.71
N LYS A 383 2.13 -20.71 -1.70
CA LYS A 383 3.07 -21.82 -1.83
C LYS A 383 2.34 -23.12 -2.15
N LEU A 384 1.28 -23.45 -1.40
CA LEU A 384 0.49 -24.66 -1.62
C LEU A 384 -0.14 -24.69 -3.02
N VAL A 385 -0.64 -23.55 -3.50
CA VAL A 385 -1.22 -23.43 -4.85
C VAL A 385 -0.17 -23.68 -5.93
N TYR A 386 1.03 -23.11 -5.78
CA TYR A 386 2.14 -23.31 -6.72
C TYR A 386 2.69 -24.75 -6.69
N ASP A 387 2.75 -25.38 -5.51
CA ASP A 387 3.24 -26.74 -5.35
C ASP A 387 2.30 -27.76 -6.03
N ASN A 388 1.00 -27.47 -6.08
CA ASN A 388 -0.03 -28.31 -6.69
C ASN A 388 -0.32 -27.99 -8.17
N VAL A 389 0.51 -27.17 -8.84
CA VAL A 389 0.33 -26.88 -10.26
C VAL A 389 0.62 -28.12 -11.10
N ASN A 390 -0.36 -28.55 -11.90
CA ASN A 390 -0.17 -29.55 -12.94
C ASN A 390 0.06 -28.87 -14.30
N TYR A 391 1.33 -28.77 -14.71
CA TYR A 391 1.74 -28.14 -15.97
C TYR A 391 1.17 -28.81 -17.22
N LYS A 392 0.86 -30.12 -17.17
CA LYS A 392 0.27 -30.85 -18.30
C LYS A 392 -1.16 -30.40 -18.62
N LYS A 393 -1.84 -29.75 -17.66
CA LYS A 393 -3.22 -29.25 -17.81
C LYS A 393 -3.29 -27.77 -18.21
N ILE A 394 -2.14 -27.13 -18.42
CA ILE A 394 -2.06 -25.70 -18.75
C ILE A 394 -1.91 -25.56 -20.26
N VAL A 395 -2.94 -25.04 -20.93
CA VAL A 395 -2.84 -24.61 -22.33
C VAL A 395 -2.01 -23.34 -22.36
N GLN A 396 -0.88 -23.36 -23.07
CA GLN A 396 0.08 -22.27 -23.13
C GLN A 396 -0.32 -21.26 -24.22
N TYR A 397 -1.09 -20.22 -23.86
CA TYR A 397 -1.42 -19.14 -24.79
C TYR A 397 -0.36 -18.05 -24.82
N ASN A 398 -0.16 -17.46 -26.00
CA ASN A 398 0.79 -16.37 -26.18
C ASN A 398 0.39 -15.15 -25.31
N PRO A 399 1.22 -14.74 -24.34
CA PRO A 399 0.84 -13.71 -23.38
C PRO A 399 0.80 -12.30 -24.01
N ILE A 400 1.40 -12.11 -25.20
CA ILE A 400 1.30 -10.88 -25.97
C ILE A 400 -0.05 -10.81 -26.70
N SER A 401 -0.49 -11.93 -27.25
CA SER A 401 -1.84 -12.05 -27.84
C SER A 401 -2.91 -11.81 -26.77
N LEU A 402 -2.72 -12.34 -25.56
CA LEU A 402 -3.58 -12.03 -24.41
C LEU A 402 -3.55 -10.55 -24.03
N LEU A 403 -2.36 -9.93 -23.95
CA LEU A 403 -2.26 -8.49 -23.67
C LEU A 403 -3.07 -7.64 -24.67
N LYS A 404 -2.98 -7.96 -25.96
CA LYS A 404 -3.75 -7.27 -27.02
C LYS A 404 -5.27 -7.38 -26.84
N GLN A 405 -5.76 -8.39 -26.12
CA GLN A 405 -7.20 -8.48 -25.82
C GLN A 405 -7.66 -7.42 -24.82
N PHE A 406 -6.78 -6.93 -23.94
CA PHE A 406 -7.12 -5.96 -22.90
C PHE A 406 -6.85 -4.50 -23.28
N ILE A 407 -6.08 -4.23 -24.33
CA ILE A 407 -5.66 -2.87 -24.69
C ILE A 407 -6.20 -2.44 -26.05
N ASN A 408 -6.46 -1.14 -26.20
CA ASN A 408 -6.79 -0.57 -27.51
C ASN A 408 -5.53 -0.57 -28.37
N VAL A 409 -5.58 -1.24 -29.52
CA VAL A 409 -4.46 -1.30 -30.45
C VAL A 409 -4.37 0.06 -31.15
N LYS A 410 -3.23 0.75 -30.97
CA LYS A 410 -2.92 2.01 -31.64
C LYS A 410 -1.59 1.88 -32.38
N SER A 411 -1.59 1.14 -33.49
CA SER A 411 -0.39 0.81 -34.28
C SER A 411 0.39 2.03 -34.76
N ASN A 412 -0.28 3.18 -34.94
CA ASN A 412 0.39 4.42 -35.37
C ASN A 412 1.00 5.21 -34.21
N ASN A 413 0.88 4.74 -32.96
CA ASN A 413 1.43 5.41 -31.79
C ASN A 413 2.82 4.86 -31.44
N LYS A 414 3.86 5.69 -31.58
CA LYS A 414 5.26 5.33 -31.30
C LYS A 414 5.45 4.76 -29.89
N HIS A 415 4.89 5.41 -28.87
CA HIS A 415 5.00 4.98 -27.48
C HIS A 415 4.35 3.61 -27.23
N TYR A 416 3.18 3.37 -27.84
CA TYR A 416 2.54 2.04 -27.82
C TYR A 416 3.46 0.99 -28.43
N ASN A 417 4.01 1.25 -29.62
CA ASN A 417 4.89 0.31 -30.31
C ASN A 417 6.17 0.03 -29.50
N ASP A 418 6.77 1.03 -28.89
CA ASP A 418 7.97 0.89 -28.06
C ASP A 418 7.72 -0.03 -26.85
N ILE A 419 6.59 0.15 -26.15
CA ILE A 419 6.21 -0.71 -25.02
C ILE A 419 5.97 -2.14 -25.49
N ILE A 420 5.19 -2.33 -26.57
CA ILE A 420 4.87 -3.66 -27.08
C ILE A 420 6.13 -4.37 -27.58
N ASN A 421 7.03 -3.68 -28.27
CA ASN A 421 8.31 -4.22 -28.73
C ASN A 421 9.23 -4.60 -27.56
N LYS A 422 9.26 -3.78 -26.50
CA LYS A 422 9.99 -4.11 -25.26
C LYS A 422 9.45 -5.38 -24.60
N ILE A 423 8.13 -5.56 -24.55
CA ILE A 423 7.49 -6.78 -24.03
C ILE A 423 7.83 -7.97 -24.93
N LYS A 424 7.65 -7.85 -26.26
CA LYS A 424 8.01 -8.88 -27.24
C LYS A 424 9.45 -9.35 -27.08
N LYS A 425 10.41 -8.43 -26.95
CA LYS A 425 11.82 -8.74 -26.77
C LYS A 425 12.07 -9.58 -25.51
N LYS A 426 11.43 -9.23 -24.39
CA LYS A 426 11.56 -9.99 -23.13
C LYS A 426 10.83 -11.33 -23.14
N GLU A 427 9.73 -11.42 -23.88
CA GLU A 427 8.94 -12.65 -24.01
C GLU A 427 9.52 -13.63 -25.03
N LYS A 428 10.31 -13.17 -26.01
CA LYS A 428 10.90 -13.97 -27.10
C LYS A 428 11.41 -15.36 -26.69
N PRO A 429 12.10 -15.55 -25.54
CA PRO A 429 12.57 -16.86 -25.10
C PRO A 429 11.47 -17.88 -24.80
N TYR A 430 10.23 -17.44 -24.58
CA TYR A 430 9.08 -18.27 -24.20
C TYR A 430 8.05 -18.40 -25.33
N ILE A 431 8.18 -17.62 -26.41
CA ILE A 431 7.13 -17.49 -27.45
C ILE A 431 6.96 -18.75 -28.31
N LYS A 432 8.02 -19.54 -28.49
CA LYS A 432 8.02 -20.71 -29.39
C LYS A 432 7.07 -21.83 -28.95
N ASP A 433 6.70 -21.85 -27.66
CA ASP A 433 5.88 -22.90 -27.06
C ASP A 433 4.39 -22.51 -26.96
N PHE A 434 4.00 -21.32 -27.46
CA PHE A 434 2.67 -20.76 -27.26
C PHE A 434 1.73 -20.93 -28.46
N ILE A 435 0.50 -21.35 -28.17
CA ILE A 435 -0.61 -21.34 -29.12
C ILE A 435 -1.06 -19.89 -29.33
N ASN A 436 -1.18 -19.48 -30.60
CA ASN A 436 -1.76 -18.20 -30.95
C ASN A 436 -3.28 -18.23 -30.73
N LEU A 437 -3.79 -17.16 -30.15
CA LEU A 437 -5.23 -16.97 -29.96
C LEU A 437 -5.84 -16.39 -31.24
N GLU A 438 -6.65 -17.19 -31.93
CA GLU A 438 -7.64 -16.66 -32.86
C GLU A 438 -8.73 -15.91 -32.08
N SER A 439 -9.14 -14.76 -32.61
CA SER A 439 -9.98 -13.75 -31.92
C SER A 439 -11.38 -14.24 -31.53
N SER A 440 -11.84 -15.38 -32.03
CA SER A 440 -13.22 -15.86 -31.91
C SER A 440 -13.49 -16.78 -30.70
N ASN A 441 -12.47 -17.35 -30.04
CA ASN A 441 -12.67 -18.52 -29.15
C ASN A 441 -12.59 -18.29 -27.63
N LEU A 442 -12.37 -17.07 -27.13
CA LEU A 442 -12.32 -16.83 -25.67
C LEU A 442 -13.67 -16.33 -25.14
N LYS A 443 -14.56 -17.27 -24.77
CA LYS A 443 -15.77 -16.96 -23.97
C LYS A 443 -15.45 -16.32 -22.59
N ASN A 444 -14.18 -16.30 -22.17
CA ASN A 444 -13.69 -15.60 -20.98
C ASN A 444 -12.32 -14.95 -21.24
N LEU A 445 -12.24 -13.62 -21.30
CA LEU A 445 -11.01 -12.87 -21.61
C LEU A 445 -9.87 -13.02 -20.58
N SER A 446 -10.18 -13.40 -19.33
CA SER A 446 -9.18 -13.56 -18.27
C SER A 446 -8.86 -15.01 -17.99
N LEU A 447 -7.57 -15.33 -18.07
CA LEU A 447 -7.02 -16.65 -17.80
C LEU A 447 -6.06 -16.59 -16.61
N ASN A 448 -6.19 -17.52 -15.67
CA ASN A 448 -5.26 -17.68 -14.57
C ASN A 448 -4.88 -19.14 -14.41
N ASP A 449 -3.64 -19.47 -14.78
CA ASP A 449 -3.10 -20.84 -14.73
C ASP A 449 -3.07 -21.46 -13.33
N LEU A 450 -3.20 -20.66 -12.27
CA LEU A 450 -3.27 -21.12 -10.88
C LEU A 450 -4.67 -21.57 -10.47
N GLU A 451 -5.70 -21.30 -11.29
CA GLU A 451 -7.07 -21.71 -10.96
C GLU A 451 -7.20 -23.21 -10.83
N HIS A 452 -6.56 -23.99 -11.70
CA HIS A 452 -6.67 -25.44 -11.64
C HIS A 452 -6.24 -25.99 -10.27
N SER A 453 -5.07 -25.59 -9.78
CA SER A 453 -4.56 -26.05 -8.49
C SER A 453 -5.34 -25.45 -7.32
N ALA A 454 -5.71 -24.17 -7.38
CA ALA A 454 -6.54 -23.55 -6.34
C ALA A 454 -7.93 -24.19 -6.23
N PHE A 455 -8.51 -24.62 -7.35
CA PHE A 455 -9.82 -25.27 -7.39
C PHE A 455 -9.78 -26.71 -6.89
N ILE A 456 -8.67 -27.43 -7.09
CA ILE A 456 -8.46 -28.73 -6.43
C ILE A 456 -8.42 -28.56 -4.92
N LEU A 457 -7.66 -27.57 -4.44
CA LEU A 457 -7.50 -27.30 -3.00
C LEU A 457 -8.78 -26.73 -2.36
N VAL A 458 -9.58 -25.99 -3.14
CA VAL A 458 -10.81 -25.33 -2.67
C VAL A 458 -11.91 -25.48 -3.72
N GLU A 459 -12.54 -26.65 -3.78
CA GLU A 459 -13.60 -26.96 -4.77
C GLU A 459 -14.79 -25.98 -4.69
N LYS A 460 -15.08 -25.43 -3.51
CA LYS A 460 -16.09 -24.37 -3.33
C LYS A 460 -15.79 -23.12 -4.17
N LEU A 461 -14.52 -22.78 -4.41
CA LEU A 461 -14.11 -21.64 -5.24
C LEU A 461 -14.44 -21.90 -6.73
N LYS A 462 -14.24 -23.14 -7.20
CA LYS A 462 -14.62 -23.58 -8.54
C LYS A 462 -16.13 -23.51 -8.75
N LYS A 463 -16.90 -24.00 -7.78
CA LYS A 463 -18.37 -23.93 -7.81
C LYS A 463 -18.87 -22.49 -7.84
N LEU A 464 -18.26 -21.60 -7.04
CA LEU A 464 -18.56 -20.17 -7.06
C LEU A 464 -18.26 -19.56 -8.43
N LYS A 465 -17.08 -19.82 -9.01
CA LYS A 465 -16.74 -19.35 -10.37
C LYS A 465 -17.80 -19.80 -11.38
N LYS A 466 -18.22 -21.07 -11.35
CA LYS A 466 -19.29 -21.58 -12.24
C LYS A 466 -20.61 -20.81 -12.07
N ILE A 467 -21.02 -20.49 -10.84
CA ILE A 467 -22.23 -19.69 -10.58
C ILE A 467 -22.11 -18.29 -11.19
N LEU A 468 -20.97 -17.63 -11.01
CA LEU A 468 -20.70 -16.29 -11.53
C LEU A 468 -20.62 -16.28 -13.06
N THR A 469 -19.92 -17.24 -13.68
CA THR A 469 -19.79 -17.34 -15.14
C THR A 469 -21.12 -17.60 -15.85
N LYS A 470 -22.08 -18.26 -15.18
CA LYS A 470 -23.44 -18.45 -15.74
C LYS A 470 -24.26 -17.16 -15.81
N GLN A 471 -23.81 -16.08 -15.16
CA GLN A 471 -24.52 -14.81 -15.20
C GLN A 471 -24.18 -14.06 -16.49
N ASN A 472 -25.22 -13.64 -17.23
CA ASN A 472 -25.03 -12.92 -18.49
C ASN A 472 -24.48 -11.48 -18.30
N MET A 473 -24.41 -10.98 -17.06
CA MET A 473 -23.97 -9.61 -16.74
C MET A 473 -22.45 -9.42 -16.75
N PHE A 474 -21.64 -10.48 -16.72
CA PHE A 474 -20.19 -10.37 -16.64
C PHE A 474 -19.50 -10.67 -17.98
N SER A 475 -18.52 -9.84 -18.33
CA SER A 475 -17.62 -10.06 -19.47
C SER A 475 -16.39 -10.89 -19.08
N VAL A 476 -16.03 -10.86 -17.80
CA VAL A 476 -14.87 -11.56 -17.24
C VAL A 476 -15.25 -12.13 -15.89
N VAL A 477 -14.89 -13.39 -15.62
CA VAL A 477 -14.91 -14.00 -14.29
C VAL A 477 -13.63 -14.81 -14.10
N SER A 478 -12.79 -14.43 -13.14
CA SER A 478 -11.48 -15.06 -12.94
C SER A 478 -10.99 -14.93 -11.50
N MET A 479 -10.06 -15.78 -11.10
CA MET A 479 -9.36 -15.67 -9.83
C MET A 479 -8.23 -14.65 -9.90
N SER A 480 -8.05 -13.83 -8.86
CA SER A 480 -6.87 -12.97 -8.73
C SER A 480 -5.75 -13.67 -7.96
N GLY A 481 -4.53 -13.66 -8.51
CA GLY A 481 -3.36 -14.28 -7.87
C GLY A 481 -3.53 -15.79 -7.70
N SER A 482 -3.08 -16.31 -6.55
CA SER A 482 -3.34 -17.67 -6.08
C SER A 482 -4.68 -17.83 -5.36
N GLY A 483 -5.54 -16.80 -5.39
CA GLY A 483 -6.82 -16.78 -4.68
C GLY A 483 -6.73 -16.31 -3.22
N THR A 484 -7.83 -16.32 -2.48
CA THR A 484 -9.15 -16.91 -2.84
C THR A 484 -10.18 -15.92 -3.39
N SER A 485 -9.77 -14.71 -3.80
CA SER A 485 -10.73 -13.78 -4.42
C SER A 485 -10.99 -14.15 -5.87
N LEU A 486 -12.26 -14.25 -6.23
CA LEU A 486 -12.71 -14.15 -7.61
C LEU A 486 -13.05 -12.69 -7.90
N PHE A 487 -12.72 -12.23 -9.10
CA PHE A 487 -13.20 -10.95 -9.61
C PHE A 487 -14.09 -11.19 -10.82
N ALA A 488 -15.12 -10.36 -10.94
CA ALA A 488 -16.01 -10.32 -12.09
C ALA A 488 -16.07 -8.89 -12.63
N ILE A 489 -15.95 -8.73 -13.95
CA ILE A 489 -16.04 -7.42 -14.62
C ILE A 489 -17.34 -7.39 -15.41
N THR A 490 -18.12 -6.32 -15.28
CA THR A 490 -19.40 -6.15 -15.96
C THR A 490 -19.25 -6.18 -17.50
N LYS A 491 -20.34 -6.43 -18.22
CA LYS A 491 -20.37 -6.26 -19.69
C LYS A 491 -20.52 -4.81 -20.07
N ASN A 492 -21.41 -4.10 -19.40
CA ASN A 492 -21.76 -2.72 -19.72
C ASN A 492 -20.71 -1.76 -19.15
N ASP A 493 -20.43 -0.72 -19.93
CA ASP A 493 -19.51 0.38 -19.59
C ASP A 493 -20.16 1.39 -18.63
N ASP A 494 -21.43 1.18 -18.29
CA ASP A 494 -22.27 2.26 -17.83
C ASP A 494 -21.99 2.73 -16.40
N ILE A 495 -21.84 4.06 -16.34
CA ILE A 495 -21.55 4.91 -15.20
C ILE A 495 -22.78 5.01 -14.29
N LYS A 496 -23.98 4.71 -14.81
CA LYS A 496 -25.22 4.59 -14.05
C LYS A 496 -25.28 3.22 -13.38
N TYR A 497 -24.59 3.13 -12.26
CA TYR A 497 -24.79 2.09 -11.27
C TYR A 497 -26.29 2.06 -10.91
N SER A 498 -27.06 1.15 -11.51
CA SER A 498 -28.46 1.05 -11.14
C SER A 498 -28.51 0.39 -9.76
N ASN A 499 -29.36 0.91 -8.88
CA ASN A 499 -29.68 0.22 -7.63
C ASN A 499 -30.18 -1.22 -7.91
N LEU A 500 -30.66 -1.49 -9.14
CA LEU A 500 -31.04 -2.81 -9.62
C LEU A 500 -29.84 -3.76 -9.76
N GLU A 501 -28.76 -3.38 -10.47
CA GLU A 501 -27.57 -4.23 -10.64
C GLU A 501 -26.97 -4.60 -9.28
N LYS A 502 -26.88 -3.63 -8.37
CA LYS A 502 -26.40 -3.88 -7.00
C LYS A 502 -27.28 -4.90 -6.26
N LYS A 503 -28.61 -4.76 -6.36
CA LYS A 503 -29.56 -5.72 -5.76
C LYS A 503 -29.41 -7.12 -6.37
N GLU A 504 -29.24 -7.22 -7.68
CA GLU A 504 -28.98 -8.49 -8.36
C GLU A 504 -27.70 -9.17 -7.86
N ILE A 505 -26.61 -8.42 -7.70
CA ILE A 505 -25.34 -8.94 -7.17
C ILE A 505 -25.49 -9.38 -5.71
N ILE A 506 -26.20 -8.63 -4.89
CA ILE A 506 -26.48 -9.00 -3.50
C ILE A 506 -27.29 -10.30 -3.45
N ASN A 507 -28.31 -10.44 -4.28
CA ASN A 507 -29.12 -11.66 -4.36
C ASN A 507 -28.30 -12.85 -4.86
N LEU A 508 -27.49 -12.66 -5.90
CA LEU A 508 -26.55 -13.66 -6.40
C LEU A 508 -25.58 -14.11 -5.30
N ALA A 509 -25.02 -13.17 -4.55
CA ALA A 509 -24.10 -13.45 -3.46
C ALA A 509 -24.79 -14.22 -2.31
N LYS A 510 -26.01 -13.83 -1.92
CA LYS A 510 -26.82 -14.54 -0.91
C LYS A 510 -27.14 -15.97 -1.35
N ASN A 511 -27.56 -16.14 -2.60
CA ASN A 511 -27.87 -17.45 -3.17
C ASN A 511 -26.63 -18.35 -3.24
N ALA A 512 -25.48 -17.81 -3.68
CA ALA A 512 -24.22 -18.54 -3.67
C ALA A 512 -23.76 -18.90 -2.26
N LYS A 513 -23.91 -17.98 -1.29
CA LYS A 513 -23.61 -18.19 0.13
C LYS A 513 -24.39 -19.40 0.69
N LYS A 514 -25.71 -19.42 0.46
CA LYS A 514 -26.62 -20.50 0.87
C LYS A 514 -26.26 -21.82 0.17
N LYS A 515 -26.17 -21.80 -1.17
CA LYS A 515 -25.93 -23.00 -1.99
C LYS A 515 -24.59 -23.68 -1.72
N LEU A 516 -23.55 -22.91 -1.41
CA LEU A 516 -22.19 -23.43 -1.20
C LEU A 516 -21.83 -23.60 0.28
N ASN A 517 -22.67 -23.14 1.20
CA ASN A 517 -22.40 -23.05 2.62
C ASN A 517 -21.00 -22.45 2.91
N ILE A 518 -20.81 -21.20 2.48
CA ILE A 518 -19.57 -20.44 2.66
C ILE A 518 -19.88 -19.01 3.07
N ALA A 519 -19.12 -18.43 4.00
CA ALA A 519 -19.20 -16.98 4.21
C ALA A 519 -18.42 -16.25 3.12
N MET A 520 -18.97 -15.13 2.64
CA MET A 520 -18.41 -14.37 1.54
C MET A 520 -18.60 -12.87 1.78
N LYS A 521 -17.62 -12.08 1.34
CA LYS A 521 -17.70 -10.63 1.25
C LYS A 521 -17.63 -10.23 -0.21
N VAL A 522 -18.45 -9.27 -0.61
CA VAL A 522 -18.45 -8.72 -1.96
C VAL A 522 -18.02 -7.26 -1.89
N TYR A 523 -17.16 -6.85 -2.83
CA TYR A 523 -16.71 -5.48 -2.95
C TYR A 523 -16.97 -4.99 -4.37
N LEU A 524 -17.65 -3.86 -4.48
CA LEU A 524 -17.72 -3.08 -5.70
C LEU A 524 -16.46 -2.20 -5.79
N CYS A 525 -15.72 -2.38 -6.87
CA CYS A 525 -14.46 -1.72 -7.14
C CYS A 525 -14.45 -1.09 -8.52
N GLU A 526 -13.52 -0.16 -8.70
CA GLU A 526 -13.18 0.48 -9.96
C GLU A 526 -11.68 0.35 -10.21
N PHE A 527 -11.30 0.39 -11.48
CA PHE A 527 -9.90 0.49 -11.88
C PHE A 527 -9.29 1.79 -11.37
N LEU A 528 -8.10 1.69 -10.78
CA LEU A 528 -7.39 2.84 -10.24
C LEU A 528 -6.04 2.99 -10.94
N LYS A 529 -5.77 4.18 -11.44
CA LYS A 529 -4.45 4.62 -11.93
C LYS A 529 -3.97 5.82 -11.12
N LYS A 530 -2.67 6.11 -11.22
CA LYS A 530 -2.07 7.32 -10.65
C LYS A 530 -1.17 8.02 -11.67
N GLY A 531 -1.00 9.32 -11.49
CA GLY A 531 0.00 10.09 -12.24
C GLY A 531 1.43 9.65 -11.90
N GLU A 532 2.38 10.17 -12.67
CA GLU A 532 3.79 9.99 -12.33
C GLU A 532 4.14 10.79 -11.08
N ASN A 533 5.06 10.25 -10.27
CA ASN A 533 5.62 10.89 -9.08
C ASN A 533 4.63 11.21 -7.94
N VAL A 534 3.33 10.98 -8.13
CA VAL A 534 2.30 10.99 -7.09
C VAL A 534 2.00 9.57 -6.61
N TRP A 535 1.45 9.47 -5.40
CA TRP A 535 0.92 8.20 -4.88
C TRP A 535 -0.55 8.00 -5.26
N TYR A 536 -1.05 6.78 -5.07
CA TYR A 536 -2.46 6.47 -5.33
C TYR A 536 -3.38 7.29 -4.43
N LYS A 537 -4.38 7.92 -5.04
CA LYS A 537 -5.45 8.64 -4.35
C LYS A 537 -6.76 8.40 -5.12
N PRO A 538 -7.61 7.46 -4.69
CA PRO A 538 -8.87 7.19 -5.35
C PRO A 538 -9.83 8.37 -5.18
N LYS A 539 -10.65 8.64 -6.20
CA LYS A 539 -11.76 9.60 -6.09
C LYS A 539 -12.88 9.03 -5.21
N THR A 540 -13.17 7.75 -5.41
CA THR A 540 -14.20 6.96 -4.73
C THR A 540 -13.54 5.71 -4.14
N MET A 541 -13.88 5.38 -2.91
CA MET A 541 -13.42 4.14 -2.28
C MET A 541 -14.28 2.97 -2.74
N ALA A 542 -13.70 1.77 -2.83
CA ALA A 542 -14.49 0.56 -3.05
C ALA A 542 -15.57 0.40 -1.97
N GLU A 543 -16.76 0.01 -2.38
CA GLU A 543 -17.89 -0.22 -1.50
C GLU A 543 -17.97 -1.71 -1.15
N ARG A 544 -18.21 -2.04 0.12
CA ARG A 544 -18.59 -3.40 0.51
C ARG A 544 -20.11 -3.51 0.43
N ILE A 545 -20.59 -4.43 -0.41
CA ILE A 545 -22.02 -4.59 -0.72
C ILE A 545 -22.59 -5.88 -0.15
#